data_AF-A0A8J7L8J9-F1
#
_entry.id   AF-A0A8J7L8J9-F1
#
_cell.length_a   1.000
_cell.length_b   1.000
_cell.length_c   1.000
_cell.angle_alpha   90.00
_cell.angle_beta   90.00
_cell.angle_gamma   90.00
#
_symmetry.space_group_name_H-M   'P 1'
#
loop_
_entity.id
_entity.type
_entity.pdbx_description
1 polymer ?
#
loop_
_entity_poly.entity_id
_entity_poly.type
_entity_poly.pdbx_seq_one_letter_code
_entity_poly.pdbx_strand_id
1 'polypeptide(L)'
;MDHRCTNGDEVLEFLRQQKSDRPSIGEAPNSSAIIPRPSVILLDLNLPGIDGRDILERIKQDRSLKEIPIVVFTTSSNPRDIEYCYQKGANGYLVKPMNAQQLQKTIKAFVEYWLEANTPP
;
A
#
# COMPACT_ATOMS: atom_id res chain seq x y z
N MET A 1 -14.59 -5.00 7.50
CA MET A 1 -15.12 -3.87 6.72
C MET A 1 -14.14 -3.68 5.59
N ASP A 2 -14.60 -3.87 4.35
CA ASP A 2 -13.76 -3.73 3.17
C ASP A 2 -13.79 -2.26 2.77
N HIS A 3 -12.72 -1.51 3.08
CA HIS A 3 -12.62 -0.11 2.68
C HIS A 3 -12.19 -0.05 1.22
N ARG A 4 -12.98 0.60 0.37
CA ARG A 4 -12.72 0.75 -1.07
C ARG A 4 -12.50 2.23 -1.38
N CYS A 5 -11.27 2.58 -1.74
CA CYS A 5 -10.94 3.89 -2.29
C CYS A 5 -11.25 3.93 -3.80
N THR A 6 -11.67 5.09 -4.29
CA THR A 6 -12.03 5.36 -5.68
C THR A 6 -11.10 6.38 -6.37
N ASN A 7 -10.22 7.03 -5.61
CA ASN A 7 -9.17 7.92 -6.12
C ASN A 7 -7.95 7.91 -5.17
N GLY A 8 -6.84 8.52 -5.62
CA GLY A 8 -5.62 8.58 -4.82
C GLY A 8 -5.74 9.41 -3.55
N ASP A 9 -6.59 10.44 -3.49
CA ASP A 9 -6.74 11.27 -2.29
C ASP A 9 -7.42 10.50 -1.16
N GLU A 10 -8.42 9.68 -1.48
CA GLU A 10 -9.04 8.75 -0.53
C GLU A 10 -8.04 7.71 -0.01
N VAL A 11 -7.13 7.22 -0.86
CA VAL A 11 -6.05 6.31 -0.41
C VAL A 11 -5.15 7.02 0.61
N LEU A 12 -4.70 8.23 0.30
CA LEU A 12 -3.84 8.98 1.21
C LEU A 12 -4.57 9.35 2.50
N GLU A 13 -5.85 9.73 2.43
CA GLU A 13 -6.66 10.01 3.61
C GLU A 13 -6.80 8.77 4.50
N PHE A 14 -7.16 7.64 3.92
CA PHE A 14 -7.27 6.37 4.63
C PHE A 14 -5.96 6.00 5.35
N LEU A 15 -4.81 6.17 4.68
CA LEU A 15 -3.50 5.92 5.27
C LEU A 15 -3.10 6.97 6.34
N ARG A 16 -3.64 8.20 6.26
CA ARG A 16 -3.35 9.31 7.19
C ARG A 16 -4.24 9.36 8.42
N GLN A 17 -5.42 8.74 8.43
CA GLN A 17 -6.48 8.85 9.46
C GLN A 17 -6.08 8.44 10.91
N GLN A 18 -4.79 8.40 11.22
CA GLN A 18 -4.22 8.31 12.56
C GLN A 18 -4.05 9.65 13.30
N LYS A 19 -4.42 10.80 12.74
CA LYS A 19 -4.32 12.09 13.46
C LYS A 19 -5.63 12.86 13.43
N SER A 20 -6.61 12.39 14.18
CA SER A 20 -7.64 13.28 14.71
C SER A 20 -8.15 12.81 16.07
N ASP A 21 -7.25 12.63 17.03
CA ASP A 21 -7.61 12.85 18.43
C ASP A 21 -7.69 14.36 18.67
N ARG A 22 -8.84 14.94 18.31
CA ARG A 22 -9.37 16.06 19.07
C ARG A 22 -10.78 15.68 19.47
N PRO A 23 -11.01 15.20 20.71
CA PRO A 23 -12.36 14.99 21.17
C PRO A 23 -13.04 16.36 21.24
N SER A 24 -14.06 16.56 20.41
CA SER A 24 -15.07 17.59 20.66
C SER A 24 -15.74 17.22 21.99
N ILE A 25 -15.69 18.15 22.93
CA ILE A 25 -16.32 17.99 24.25
C ILE A 25 -17.81 17.72 24.03
N GLY A 26 -18.27 16.49 24.26
CA GLY A 26 -19.70 16.17 24.35
C GLY A 26 -20.25 14.97 23.57
N GLU A 27 -19.44 14.24 22.78
CA GLU A 27 -19.95 13.07 22.03
C GLU A 27 -19.56 11.73 22.69
N ALA A 28 -20.57 10.85 22.84
CA ALA A 28 -20.40 9.49 23.38
C ALA A 28 -19.46 8.65 22.49
N PRO A 29 -18.73 7.67 23.06
CA PRO A 29 -17.72 6.91 22.33
C PRO A 29 -18.37 5.90 21.37
N ASN A 30 -18.78 6.37 20.19
CA ASN A 30 -19.09 5.48 19.08
C ASN A 30 -17.76 4.96 18.54
N SER A 31 -17.29 3.86 19.14
CA SER A 31 -16.25 2.92 18.70
C SER A 31 -15.57 3.27 17.37
N SER A 32 -14.75 4.33 17.36
CA SER A 32 -13.85 4.68 16.28
C SER A 32 -12.76 3.62 16.26
N ALA A 33 -12.95 2.59 15.44
CA ALA A 33 -11.95 1.56 15.25
C ALA A 33 -10.64 2.24 14.80
N ILE A 34 -9.65 2.27 15.68
CA ILE A 34 -8.31 2.75 15.36
C ILE A 34 -7.77 1.82 14.29
N ILE A 35 -7.69 2.29 13.05
CA ILE A 35 -7.11 1.51 11.95
C ILE A 35 -5.58 1.61 12.09
N PRO A 36 -4.90 0.48 12.40
CA PRO A 36 -3.45 0.50 12.53
C PRO A 36 -2.81 0.82 11.17
N ARG A 37 -1.69 1.54 11.20
CA ARG A 37 -0.91 1.83 9.99
C ARG A 37 -0.40 0.50 9.42
N PRO A 38 -0.47 0.32 8.09
CA PRO A 38 0.03 -0.88 7.48
C PRO A 38 1.56 -0.94 7.60
N SER A 39 2.08 -2.12 7.96
CA SER A 39 3.52 -2.38 7.99
C SER A 39 4.13 -2.51 6.59
N VAL A 40 3.30 -2.79 5.58
CA VAL A 40 3.67 -2.90 4.16
C VAL A 40 2.43 -2.69 3.30
N ILE A 41 2.60 -2.10 2.12
CA ILE A 41 1.56 -1.94 1.10
C ILE A 41 1.88 -2.84 -0.09
N LEU A 42 0.92 -3.68 -0.50
CA LEU A 42 0.97 -4.40 -1.76
C LEU A 42 0.12 -3.64 -2.80
N LEU A 43 0.76 -3.06 -3.81
CA LEU A 43 0.14 -2.11 -4.74
C LEU A 43 0.01 -2.69 -6.15
N ASP A 44 -1.19 -2.75 -6.71
CA ASP A 44 -1.36 -3.00 -8.15
C ASP A 44 -1.24 -1.70 -8.95
N LEU A 45 -0.63 -1.77 -10.13
CA LEU A 45 -0.59 -0.65 -11.08
C LEU A 45 -1.89 -0.54 -11.90
N ASN A 46 -2.57 -1.67 -12.13
CA ASN A 46 -3.75 -1.75 -12.99
C ASN A 46 -5.04 -1.69 -12.15
N LEU A 47 -5.20 -0.60 -11.40
CA LEU A 47 -6.40 -0.36 -10.61
C LEU A 47 -7.52 0.23 -11.49
N PRO A 48 -8.79 -0.22 -11.34
CA PRO A 48 -9.90 0.41 -12.03
C PRO A 48 -10.09 1.86 -11.57
N GLY A 49 -9.94 2.82 -12.49
CA GLY A 49 -10.21 4.24 -12.25
C GLY A 49 -9.07 5.05 -11.61
N ILE A 50 -7.95 4.42 -11.22
CA ILE A 50 -6.80 5.09 -10.60
C ILE A 50 -5.50 4.50 -11.16
N ASP A 51 -4.51 5.32 -11.51
CA ASP A 51 -3.18 4.79 -11.84
C ASP A 51 -2.40 4.48 -10.56
N GLY A 52 -2.00 3.22 -10.38
CA GLY A 52 -1.17 2.83 -9.24
C GLY A 52 0.19 3.52 -9.22
N ARG A 53 0.71 3.97 -10.37
CA ARG A 53 1.95 4.76 -10.46
C ARG A 53 1.81 6.10 -9.74
N ASP A 54 0.68 6.77 -9.94
CA ASP A 54 0.37 8.03 -9.28
C ASP A 54 0.19 7.83 -7.76
N ILE A 55 -0.43 6.73 -7.35
CA ILE A 55 -0.55 6.37 -5.92
C ILE A 55 0.83 6.16 -5.29
N LEU A 56 1.71 5.39 -5.94
CA LEU A 56 3.07 5.16 -5.48
C LEU A 56 3.80 6.49 -5.27
N GLU A 57 3.78 7.36 -6.27
CA GLU A 57 4.43 8.66 -6.20
C GLU A 57 3.85 9.53 -5.08
N ARG A 58 2.53 9.60 -4.95
CA ARG A 58 1.85 10.38 -3.91
C ARG A 58 2.19 9.89 -2.50
N ILE A 59 2.19 8.56 -2.27
CA ILE A 59 2.55 8.00 -0.96
C ILE A 59 4.02 8.29 -0.63
N LYS A 60 4.93 8.14 -1.59
CA LYS A 60 6.36 8.36 -1.37
C LYS A 60 6.76 9.84 -1.25
N GLN A 61 5.93 10.76 -1.74
CA GLN A 61 6.08 12.20 -1.50
C GLN A 61 5.48 12.66 -0.16
N ASP A 62 4.56 11.89 0.44
CA ASP A 62 3.96 12.23 1.72
C ASP A 62 4.93 11.96 2.89
N ARG A 63 5.27 13.01 3.65
CA ARG A 63 6.22 12.92 4.76
C ARG A 63 5.83 11.90 5.83
N SER A 64 4.54 11.64 6.03
CA SER A 64 4.02 10.75 7.04
C SER A 64 3.83 9.31 6.57
N LEU A 65 3.85 9.08 5.25
CA LEU A 65 3.58 7.76 4.65
C LEU A 65 4.78 7.19 3.88
N LYS A 66 5.75 8.01 3.47
CA LYS A 66 6.89 7.61 2.63
C LYS A 66 7.74 6.46 3.19
N GLU A 67 7.74 6.31 4.52
CA GLU A 67 8.48 5.26 5.24
C GLU A 67 7.82 3.89 5.12
N ILE A 68 6.52 3.84 4.81
CA ILE A 68 5.80 2.59 4.62
C ILE A 68 6.40 1.87 3.39
N PRO A 69 6.86 0.62 3.53
CA PRO A 69 7.35 -0.16 2.40
C PRO A 69 6.22 -0.40 1.40
N ILE A 70 6.49 -0.18 0.11
CA ILE A 70 5.54 -0.45 -0.97
C ILE A 70 6.13 -1.48 -1.91
N VAL A 71 5.43 -2.60 -2.06
CA VAL A 71 5.76 -3.66 -3.02
C VAL A 71 4.72 -3.62 -4.13
N VAL A 72 5.18 -3.38 -5.36
CA VAL A 72 4.29 -3.42 -6.52
C VAL A 72 3.97 -4.87 -6.85
N PHE A 73 2.69 -5.19 -7.07
CA PHE A 73 2.21 -6.49 -7.49
C PHE A 73 1.24 -6.36 -8.65
N THR A 74 1.74 -6.57 -9.87
CA THR A 74 1.01 -6.22 -11.09
C THR A 74 1.25 -7.21 -12.22
N THR A 75 0.39 -7.21 -13.24
CA THR A 75 0.59 -8.03 -14.46
C THR A 75 1.62 -7.43 -15.42
N SER A 76 2.00 -6.15 -15.27
CA SER A 76 3.02 -5.53 -16.11
C SER A 76 4.41 -6.06 -15.80
N SER A 77 5.06 -6.63 -16.82
CA SER A 77 6.49 -7.00 -16.83
C SER A 77 7.34 -6.05 -17.68
N ASN A 78 6.78 -4.89 -18.06
CA ASN A 78 7.46 -3.90 -18.89
C ASN A 78 8.67 -3.31 -18.13
N PRO A 79 9.90 -3.36 -18.68
CA PRO A 79 11.09 -2.82 -18.03
C PRO A 79 10.97 -1.35 -17.63
N ARG A 80 10.26 -0.54 -18.42
CA ARG A 80 10.03 0.89 -18.11
C ARG A 80 9.18 1.09 -16.86
N ASP A 81 8.18 0.23 -16.65
CA ASP A 81 7.33 0.30 -15.45
C ASP A 81 8.12 -0.11 -14.21
N ILE A 82 8.92 -1.17 -14.34
CA ILE A 82 9.79 -1.66 -13.27
C ILE A 82 10.77 -0.57 -12.86
N GLU A 83 11.50 0.01 -13.82
CA GLU A 83 12.46 1.08 -13.59
C GLU A 83 11.78 2.30 -12.95
N TYR A 84 10.66 2.76 -13.52
CA TYR A 84 9.91 3.90 -12.97
C TYR A 84 9.49 3.64 -11.52
N CYS A 85 8.94 2.48 -11.19
CA CYS A 85 8.48 2.18 -9.83
C CYS A 85 9.63 2.18 -8.83
N TYR A 86 10.77 1.58 -9.16
CA TYR A 86 11.95 1.62 -8.29
C TYR A 86 12.51 3.03 -8.14
N GLN A 87 12.57 3.82 -9.22
CA GLN A 87 12.98 5.23 -9.15
C GLN A 87 12.05 6.08 -8.26
N LYS A 88 10.75 5.74 -8.23
CA LYS A 88 9.75 6.38 -7.35
C LYS A 88 9.71 5.82 -5.93
N GLY A 89 10.61 4.90 -5.58
CA GLY A 89 10.81 4.42 -4.21
C GLY A 89 10.03 3.16 -3.85
N ALA A 90 9.56 2.38 -4.83
CA ALA A 90 9.09 1.02 -4.56
C ALA A 90 10.20 0.18 -3.92
N ASN A 91 9.85 -0.59 -2.90
CA ASN A 91 10.76 -1.45 -2.16
C ASN A 91 10.87 -2.86 -2.77
N GLY A 92 9.92 -3.23 -3.62
CA GLY A 92 9.94 -4.47 -4.38
C GLY A 92 8.96 -4.42 -5.55
N TYR A 93 9.15 -5.32 -6.51
CA TYR A 93 8.27 -5.46 -7.67
C TYR A 93 8.06 -6.94 -7.99
N LEU A 94 6.79 -7.35 -7.96
CA LEU A 94 6.36 -8.73 -8.15
C LEU A 94 5.42 -8.77 -9.36
N VAL A 95 5.81 -9.51 -10.40
CA VAL A 95 4.91 -9.76 -11.54
C VAL A 95 3.92 -10.85 -11.15
N LYS A 96 2.62 -10.57 -11.30
CA LYS A 96 1.50 -11.49 -11.04
C LYS A 96 1.70 -12.78 -11.84
N PRO A 97 1.93 -13.92 -11.18
CA PRO A 97 2.08 -15.18 -11.89
C PRO A 97 0.76 -15.61 -12.52
N MET A 98 0.82 -16.19 -13.71
CA MET A 98 -0.39 -16.66 -14.41
C MET A 98 -0.97 -17.95 -13.85
N ASN A 99 -0.18 -18.74 -13.11
CA ASN A 99 -0.61 -20.00 -12.53
C ASN A 99 -0.75 -19.91 -11.01
N ALA A 100 -1.75 -20.60 -10.47
CA ALA A 100 -2.11 -20.54 -9.06
C ALA A 100 -0.99 -21.05 -8.13
N GLN A 101 -0.25 -22.08 -8.55
CA GLN A 101 0.85 -22.63 -7.75
C GLN A 101 1.99 -21.63 -7.57
N GLN A 102 2.35 -20.91 -8.63
CA GLN A 102 3.38 -19.87 -8.60
C GLN A 102 2.89 -18.64 -7.85
N LEU A 103 1.62 -18.27 -8.01
CA LEU A 103 1.00 -17.23 -7.19
C LEU A 103 1.12 -17.56 -5.70
N GLN A 104 0.76 -18.77 -5.29
CA GLN A 104 0.89 -19.21 -3.90
C GLN A 104 2.34 -19.12 -3.40
N LYS A 105 3.31 -19.55 -4.21
CA LYS A 105 4.75 -19.42 -3.87
C LYS A 105 5.17 -17.97 -3.71
N THR A 106 4.76 -17.09 -4.62
CA THR A 106 5.07 -15.66 -4.59
C THR A 106 4.47 -14.98 -3.36
N ILE A 107 3.21 -15.26 -3.03
CA ILE A 107 2.56 -14.69 -1.85
C ILE A 107 3.18 -15.22 -0.56
N LYS A 108 3.52 -16.52 -0.50
CA LYS A 108 4.23 -17.09 0.64
C LYS A 108 5.57 -16.38 0.89
N ALA A 109 6.38 -16.22 -0.15
CA ALA A 109 7.65 -15.51 -0.05
C ALA A 109 7.47 -14.04 0.37
N PHE A 110 6.41 -13.37 -0.12
CA PHE A 110 6.08 -12.01 0.31
C PHE A 110 5.78 -11.94 1.80
N VAL A 111 4.94 -12.84 2.33
CA VAL A 111 4.58 -12.88 3.75
C VAL A 111 5.80 -13.16 4.63
N GLU A 112 6.55 -14.22 4.31
CA GLU A 112 7.75 -14.62 5.07
C GLU A 112 8.78 -13.48 5.14
N TYR A 113 9.00 -12.76 4.04
CA TYR A 113 9.95 -11.66 4.05
C TYR A 113 9.38 -10.41 4.74
N TRP A 114 8.26 -9.87 4.25
CA TRP A 114 7.80 -8.53 4.65
C TRP A 114 7.11 -8.49 6.02
N LEU A 115 6.48 -9.58 6.45
CA LEU A 115 5.72 -9.63 7.69
C LEU A 115 6.45 -10.36 8.82
N GLU A 116 7.30 -11.34 8.50
CA GLU A 116 7.95 -12.18 9.51
C GLU A 116 9.44 -11.86 9.71
N ALA A 117 10.18 -11.53 8.64
CA ALA A 117 11.63 -11.34 8.70
C ALA A 117 12.09 -9.86 8.66
N ASN A 118 11.35 -9.00 7.94
CA ASN A 118 11.76 -7.62 7.71
C ASN A 118 11.56 -6.75 8.96
N THR A 119 12.58 -5.95 9.30
CA THR A 119 12.49 -4.90 10.31
C THR A 119 12.47 -3.55 9.58
N PRO A 120 11.34 -2.82 9.53
CA PRO A 120 11.29 -1.49 8.94
C PRO A 120 12.16 -0.50 9.75
N PRO A 121 12.65 0.58 9.11
CA PRO A 121 13.45 1.62 9.78
C PRO A 121 12.67 2.37 10.86
#